data_AF-A0A7C4X591-F1
#
_entry.id   AF-A0A7C4X591-F1
#
_cell.length_a   1.000
_cell.length_b   1.000
_cell.length_c   1.000
_cell.angle_alpha   90.00
_cell.angle_beta   90.00
_cell.angle_gamma   90.00
#
_symmetry.space_group_name_H-M   'P 1'
#
loop_
_entity.id
_entity.type
_entity.pdbx_description
1 polymer ?
#
loop_
_entity_poly.entity_id
_entity_poly.type
_entity_poly.pdbx_seq_one_letter_code
_entity_poly.pdbx_strand_id
1 'polypeptide(L)'
;MYKWYAIKRILKGLVIYSLLIFTFSLLFNKVADETQRSQIEEQVRAEAMRMKGKKVEEIKAFQDQRRKALIRLYGLDKPYFEKVVSRTVKTLTFNFGKSTIIKSSDGDRDVKKIIFETIPRSLLLFTVAAILELIIGIVIGLKKAQKPGGSLDKSTTLVTMILYGLPT
;
A
#
# COMPACT_ATOMS: atom_id res chain seq x y z
N MET A 1 -5.49 -35.83 -9.07
CA MET A 1 -5.55 -34.78 -10.12
C MET A 1 -5.63 -33.35 -9.58
N TYR A 2 -6.36 -33.05 -8.50
CA TYR A 2 -6.54 -31.66 -8.01
C TYR A 2 -5.28 -30.96 -7.45
N LYS A 3 -4.35 -31.68 -6.80
CA LYS A 3 -3.14 -31.08 -6.21
C LYS A 3 -2.23 -30.40 -7.23
N TRP A 4 -2.05 -31.02 -8.41
CA TRP A 4 -1.25 -30.45 -9.50
C TRP A 4 -1.90 -29.20 -10.12
N TYR A 5 -3.24 -29.17 -10.20
CA TYR A 5 -3.96 -27.99 -10.66
C TYR A 5 -3.83 -26.83 -9.66
N ALA A 6 -3.99 -27.11 -8.37
CA ALA A 6 -3.82 -26.11 -7.30
C ALA A 6 -2.41 -25.51 -7.31
N ILE A 7 -1.37 -26.34 -7.40
CA ILE A 7 0.03 -25.88 -7.47
C ILE A 7 0.26 -24.99 -8.70
N LYS A 8 -0.19 -25.42 -9.88
CA LYS A 8 -0.06 -24.61 -11.11
C LYS A 8 -0.77 -23.26 -10.98
N ARG A 9 -1.91 -23.20 -10.30
CA ARG A 9 -2.67 -21.96 -10.08
C ARG A 9 -1.95 -21.03 -9.09
N ILE A 10 -1.41 -21.56 -8.00
CA ILE A 10 -0.62 -20.78 -7.04
C ILE A 10 0.62 -20.20 -7.72
N LEU A 11 1.33 -21.01 -8.50
CA LEU A 11 2.53 -20.56 -9.21
C LEU A 11 2.18 -19.44 -10.21
N LYS A 12 1.12 -19.59 -11.00
CA LYS A 12 0.62 -18.52 -11.88
C LYS A 12 0.28 -17.25 -11.11
N GLY A 13 -0.36 -17.38 -9.94
CA GLY A 13 -0.67 -16.25 -9.06
C GLY A 13 0.58 -15.52 -8.59
N LEU A 14 1.61 -16.25 -8.14
CA LEU A 14 2.89 -15.66 -7.72
C LEU A 14 3.62 -14.96 -8.87
N VAL A 15 3.59 -15.53 -10.07
CA VAL A 15 4.17 -14.92 -11.27
C VAL A 15 3.43 -13.63 -11.62
N ILE A 16 2.10 -13.64 -11.66
CA ILE A 16 1.29 -12.45 -11.94
C ILE A 16 1.53 -11.38 -10.88
N TYR A 17 1.56 -11.76 -9.59
CA TYR A 17 1.83 -10.83 -8.50
C TYR A 17 3.22 -10.19 -8.61
N SER A 18 4.24 -10.98 -8.94
CA SER A 18 5.60 -10.48 -9.16
C SER A 18 5.68 -9.54 -10.36
N LEU A 19 4.98 -9.88 -11.45
CA LEU A 19 4.85 -9.01 -12.62
C LEU A 19 4.15 -7.70 -12.28
N LEU A 20 3.07 -7.74 -11.49
CA LEU A 20 2.37 -6.54 -11.03
C LEU A 20 3.31 -5.66 -10.19
N ILE A 21 4.02 -6.21 -9.21
CA ILE A 21 4.97 -5.41 -8.41
C ILE A 21 6.05 -4.81 -9.31
N PHE A 22 6.55 -5.57 -10.28
CA PHE A 22 7.55 -5.09 -11.21
C PHE A 22 7.01 -3.95 -12.09
N THR A 23 5.80 -4.07 -12.64
CA THR A 23 5.18 -3.00 -13.42
C THR A 23 4.88 -1.77 -12.57
N PHE A 24 4.39 -1.92 -11.34
CA PHE A 24 4.25 -0.81 -10.40
C PHE A 24 5.61 -0.16 -10.10
N SER A 25 6.66 -0.95 -9.85
CA SER A 25 7.98 -0.41 -9.61
C SER A 25 8.57 0.29 -10.82
N LEU A 26 8.27 -0.16 -12.04
CA LEU A 26 8.63 0.55 -13.28
C LEU A 26 7.90 1.89 -13.37
N LEU A 27 6.57 1.88 -13.27
CA LEU A 27 5.74 3.07 -13.44
C LEU A 27 6.04 4.14 -12.39
N PHE A 28 6.17 3.74 -11.12
CA PHE A 28 6.29 4.67 -10.01
C PHE A 28 7.74 4.92 -9.55
N ASN A 29 8.74 4.39 -10.26
CA ASN A 29 10.16 4.55 -9.89
C ASN A 29 10.56 6.03 -9.74
N LYS A 30 10.09 6.88 -10.65
CA LYS A 30 10.44 8.31 -10.69
C LYS A 30 9.85 9.05 -9.49
N VAL A 31 8.57 8.84 -9.21
CA VAL A 31 7.88 9.45 -8.06
C VAL A 31 8.54 9.02 -6.75
N ALA A 32 8.90 7.73 -6.63
CA ALA A 32 9.59 7.23 -5.45
C ALA A 32 11.02 7.79 -5.31
N ASP A 33 11.75 8.04 -6.41
CA ASP A 33 13.04 8.73 -6.37
C ASP A 33 12.90 10.19 -5.91
N GLU A 34 11.95 10.93 -6.46
CA GLU A 34 11.67 12.32 -6.08
C GLU A 34 11.27 12.42 -4.61
N THR A 35 10.40 11.52 -4.16
CA THR A 35 10.00 11.42 -2.75
C THR A 35 11.21 11.17 -1.85
N GLN A 36 12.05 10.20 -2.20
CA GLN A 36 13.26 9.87 -1.41
C GLN A 36 14.24 11.04 -1.38
N ARG A 37 14.41 11.77 -2.49
CA ARG A 37 15.27 12.97 -2.55
C ARG A 37 14.73 14.08 -1.67
N SER A 38 13.41 14.32 -1.69
CA SER A 38 12.76 15.29 -0.82
C SER A 38 13.00 14.99 0.66
N GLN A 39 12.85 13.71 1.06
CA GLN A 39 13.16 13.27 2.42
C GLN A 39 14.64 13.48 2.80
N ILE A 40 15.57 13.23 1.88
CA ILE A 40 17.00 13.48 2.11
C ILE A 40 17.25 14.97 2.34
N GLU A 41 16.65 15.85 1.54
CA GLU A 41 16.80 17.30 1.74
C GLU A 41 16.21 17.76 3.08
N GLU A 42 15.03 17.26 3.46
CA GLU A 42 14.42 17.55 4.75
C GLU A 42 15.33 17.09 5.90
N GLN A 43 15.85 15.86 5.82
CA GLN A 43 16.75 15.29 6.82
C GLN A 43 18.05 16.11 6.93
N VAL A 44 18.69 16.42 5.79
CA VAL A 44 19.94 17.18 5.74
C VAL A 44 19.74 18.59 6.31
N ARG A 45 18.61 19.25 6.00
CA ARG A 45 18.28 20.56 6.57
C ARG A 45 18.05 20.49 8.08
N ALA A 46 17.33 19.47 8.55
CA ALA A 46 17.08 19.27 9.97
C ALA A 46 18.39 19.00 10.75
N GLU A 47 19.30 18.20 10.19
CA GLU A 47 20.62 17.94 10.77
C GLU A 47 21.49 19.21 10.77
N ALA A 48 21.50 19.98 9.68
CA ALA A 48 22.24 21.24 9.58
C ALA A 48 21.75 22.30 10.59
N MET A 49 20.44 22.39 10.84
CA MET A 49 19.88 23.31 11.84
C MET A 49 20.33 23.00 13.27
N ARG A 50 20.74 21.76 13.56
CA ARG A 50 21.31 21.37 14.87
C ARG A 50 22.75 21.84 15.03
N MET A 51 23.46 22.15 13.94
CA MET A 51 24.84 22.65 13.95
C MET A 51 24.89 24.17 14.18
N LYS A 52 24.34 24.64 15.30
CA LYS A 52 24.36 26.06 15.66
C LYS A 52 25.80 26.57 15.83
N GLY A 53 26.08 27.77 15.31
CA GLY A 53 27.33 28.50 15.54
C GLY A 53 28.49 28.21 14.58
N LYS A 54 28.31 27.38 13.55
CA LYS A 54 29.34 27.13 12.52
C LYS A 54 29.31 28.15 11.38
N LYS A 55 30.45 28.34 10.70
CA LYS A 55 30.54 29.17 9.48
C LYS A 55 29.62 28.63 8.40
N VAL A 56 29.05 29.53 7.59
CA VAL A 56 28.14 29.20 6.48
C VAL A 56 28.77 28.19 5.50
N GLU A 57 30.07 28.30 5.27
CA GLU A 57 30.84 27.40 4.39
C GLU A 57 30.94 25.98 4.96
N GLU A 58 31.16 25.83 6.26
CA GLU A 58 31.22 24.51 6.93
C GLU A 58 29.86 23.82 6.93
N ILE A 59 28.77 24.59 7.11
CA ILE A 59 27.40 24.08 7.03
C ILE A 59 27.09 23.57 5.61
N LYS A 60 27.47 24.33 4.57
CA LYS A 60 27.29 23.91 3.17
C LYS A 60 28.09 22.65 2.86
N ALA A 61 29.36 22.60 3.25
CA ALA A 61 30.20 21.42 3.05
C ALA A 61 29.63 20.18 3.75
N PHE A 62 29.14 20.32 4.98
CA PHE A 62 28.45 19.25 5.69
C PHE A 62 27.19 18.79 4.94
N GLN A 63 26.34 19.72 4.51
CA GLN A 63 25.11 19.41 3.78
C GLN A 63 25.40 18.61 2.50
N ASP A 64 26.40 19.03 1.72
CA ASP A 64 26.76 18.36 0.46
C ASP A 64 27.32 16.96 0.69
N GLN A 65 28.21 16.80 1.68
CA GLN A 65 28.74 15.50 2.06
C GLN A 65 27.63 14.56 2.56
N ARG A 66 26.75 15.07 3.43
CA ARG A 66 25.66 14.30 4.01
C ARG A 66 24.64 13.88 2.96
N ARG A 67 24.27 14.80 2.05
CA ARG A 67 23.39 14.52 0.90
C ARG A 67 23.98 13.43 0.02
N LYS A 68 25.26 13.52 -0.37
CA LYS A 68 25.92 12.52 -1.20
C LYS A 68 25.97 11.14 -0.52
N ALA A 69 26.26 11.11 0.78
CA ALA A 69 26.26 9.88 1.57
C ALA A 69 24.87 9.20 1.58
N LEU A 70 23.80 9.98 1.79
CA LEU A 70 22.43 9.47 1.78
C LEU A 70 21.97 9.01 0.39
N ILE A 71 22.32 9.76 -0.67
CA ILE A 71 22.03 9.37 -2.06
C ILE A 71 22.62 7.99 -2.37
N ARG A 72 23.88 7.76 -1.98
CA ARG A 72 24.57 6.48 -2.18
C ARG A 72 23.99 5.37 -1.30
N LEU A 73 23.66 5.67 -0.04
CA LEU A 73 23.03 4.72 0.88
C LEU A 73 21.69 4.18 0.34
N TYR A 74 20.87 5.07 -0.23
CA TYR A 74 19.58 4.70 -0.82
C TYR A 74 19.70 4.18 -2.26
N GLY A 75 20.89 4.20 -2.86
CA GLY A 75 21.14 3.76 -4.23
C GLY A 75 20.45 4.63 -5.29
N LEU A 76 20.24 5.92 -4.98
CA LEU A 76 19.58 6.86 -5.89
C LEU A 76 20.47 7.28 -7.07
N ASP A 77 21.78 7.00 -6.96
CA ASP A 77 22.82 7.16 -7.97
C ASP A 77 22.90 5.98 -8.96
N LYS A 78 22.19 4.88 -8.70
CA LYS A 78 22.18 3.71 -9.59
C LYS A 78 21.38 3.92 -10.88
N PRO A 79 21.68 3.16 -11.94
CA PRO A 79 20.89 3.15 -13.17
C PRO A 79 19.41 2.88 -12.91
N TYR A 80 18.55 3.40 -13.79
CA TYR A 80 17.10 3.32 -13.64
C TYR A 80 16.60 1.87 -13.42
N PHE A 81 17.06 0.93 -14.26
CA PHE A 81 16.60 -0.47 -14.20
C PHE A 81 17.04 -1.17 -12.91
N GLU A 82 18.25 -0.91 -12.42
CA GLU A 82 18.72 -1.47 -11.14
C GLU A 82 17.87 -1.00 -9.96
N LYS A 83 17.43 0.27 -9.97
CA LYS A 83 16.54 0.80 -8.93
C LYS A 83 15.17 0.11 -8.96
N VAL A 84 14.63 -0.12 -10.15
CA VAL A 84 13.37 -0.84 -10.34
C VAL A 84 13.48 -2.27 -9.80
N VAL A 85 14.50 -3.02 -10.20
CA VAL A 85 14.70 -4.40 -9.73
C VAL A 85 14.92 -4.42 -8.21
N SER A 86 15.77 -3.53 -7.68
CA SER A 86 16.01 -3.45 -6.23
C SER A 86 14.74 -3.16 -5.44
N ARG A 87 13.89 -2.25 -5.92
CA ARG A 87 12.60 -1.93 -5.29
C ARG A 87 11.62 -3.08 -5.38
N THR A 88 11.51 -3.71 -6.54
CA THR A 88 10.68 -4.90 -6.76
C THR A 88 11.06 -6.00 -5.77
N VAL A 89 12.35 -6.30 -5.62
CA VAL A 89 12.85 -7.31 -4.67
C VAL A 89 12.57 -6.91 -3.22
N LYS A 90 12.80 -5.64 -2.85
CA LYS A 90 12.47 -5.14 -1.50
C LYS A 90 10.98 -5.33 -1.18
N THR A 91 10.09 -4.97 -2.10
CA THR A 91 8.64 -5.14 -1.94
C THR A 91 8.25 -6.63 -1.84
N LEU A 92 8.82 -7.50 -2.68
CA LEU A 92 8.57 -8.95 -2.63
C LEU A 92 9.08 -9.61 -1.34
N THR A 93 10.15 -9.08 -0.75
CA THR A 93 10.70 -9.51 0.55
C THR A 93 10.06 -8.78 1.73
N PHE A 94 8.94 -8.10 1.49
CA PHE A 94 8.19 -7.29 2.45
C PHE A 94 8.97 -6.12 3.08
N ASN A 95 10.15 -5.76 2.56
CA ASN A 95 10.94 -4.63 3.04
C ASN A 95 10.44 -3.30 2.46
N PHE A 96 9.36 -2.77 3.04
CA PHE A 96 8.68 -1.57 2.57
C PHE A 96 9.31 -0.24 3.03
N GLY A 97 10.17 -0.26 4.05
CA GLY A 97 10.80 0.94 4.61
C GLY A 97 9.87 1.76 5.52
N LYS A 98 10.10 3.08 5.56
CA LYS A 98 9.38 4.03 6.41
C LYS A 98 8.33 4.82 5.63
N SER A 99 7.18 5.03 6.24
CA SER A 99 6.06 5.80 5.70
C SER A 99 6.35 7.31 5.74
N THR A 100 5.97 7.99 4.66
CA THR A 100 6.04 9.45 4.52
C THR A 100 4.93 10.15 5.32
N ILE A 101 3.70 9.64 5.21
CA ILE A 101 2.48 10.32 5.65
C ILE A 101 1.92 9.67 6.92
N ILE A 102 1.71 8.36 6.88
CA ILE A 102 1.00 7.60 7.92
C ILE A 102 1.97 7.13 9.02
N LYS A 103 1.47 7.03 10.25
CA LYS A 103 2.18 6.45 11.40
C LYS A 103 1.32 5.35 12.04
N SER A 104 1.99 4.42 12.70
CA SER A 104 1.40 3.42 13.60
C SER A 104 0.71 4.12 14.78
N SER A 105 -0.21 3.46 15.49
CA SER A 105 -0.93 4.10 16.61
C SER A 105 -0.02 4.54 17.77
N ASP A 106 1.17 3.98 17.86
CA ASP A 106 2.25 4.34 18.79
C ASP A 106 3.33 5.27 18.17
N GLY A 107 3.05 5.83 16.99
CA GLY A 107 3.85 6.91 16.37
C GLY A 107 5.02 6.46 15.48
N ASP A 108 5.27 5.15 15.36
CA ASP A 108 6.32 4.61 14.47
C ASP A 108 5.93 4.80 12.99
N ARG A 109 6.92 5.07 12.14
CA ARG A 109 6.76 5.16 10.69
C ARG A 109 7.04 3.85 9.97
N ASP A 110 7.35 2.76 10.66
CA ASP A 110 7.61 1.48 10.00
C ASP A 110 6.39 0.95 9.25
N VAL A 111 6.50 0.78 7.93
CA VAL A 111 5.37 0.39 7.08
C VAL A 111 4.91 -1.02 7.42
N LYS A 112 5.83 -1.96 7.72
CA LYS A 112 5.47 -3.31 8.16
C LYS A 112 4.57 -3.24 9.39
N LYS A 113 4.99 -2.50 10.42
CA LYS A 113 4.23 -2.34 11.66
C LYS A 113 2.84 -1.74 11.41
N ILE A 114 2.75 -0.67 10.62
CA ILE A 114 1.48 -0.04 10.24
C ILE A 114 0.53 -1.05 9.57
N ILE A 115 1.05 -1.84 8.63
CA ILE A 115 0.28 -2.87 7.92
C ILE A 115 -0.20 -3.96 8.90
N PHE A 116 0.70 -4.49 9.73
CA PHE A 116 0.36 -5.55 10.69
C PHE A 116 -0.60 -5.09 11.78
N GLU A 117 -0.62 -3.80 12.11
CA GLU A 117 -1.60 -3.23 13.00
C GLU A 117 -2.99 -3.12 12.36
N THR A 118 -3.04 -2.78 11.06
CA THR A 118 -4.29 -2.50 10.36
C THR A 118 -4.96 -3.76 9.82
N ILE A 119 -4.20 -4.75 9.34
CA ILE A 119 -4.73 -6.00 8.75
C ILE A 119 -5.74 -6.69 9.68
N PRO A 120 -5.46 -6.93 10.98
CA PRO A 120 -6.41 -7.61 11.86
C PRO A 120 -7.72 -6.84 12.02
N ARG A 121 -7.64 -5.50 12.09
CA ARG A 121 -8.83 -4.63 12.21
C ARG A 121 -9.70 -4.73 10.96
N SER A 122 -9.09 -4.66 9.78
CA SER A 122 -9.78 -4.81 8.50
C SER A 122 -10.37 -6.21 8.35
N LEU A 123 -9.63 -7.26 8.71
CA LEU A 123 -10.13 -8.63 8.67
C LEU A 123 -11.33 -8.83 9.59
N LEU A 124 -11.29 -8.29 10.81
CA LEU A 124 -12.41 -8.35 11.74
C LEU A 124 -13.65 -7.66 11.15
N LEU A 125 -13.50 -6.40 10.71
CA LEU A 125 -14.59 -5.62 10.14
C LEU A 125 -15.19 -6.31 8.92
N PHE A 126 -14.34 -6.75 7.98
CA PHE A 126 -14.78 -7.40 6.75
C PHE A 126 -15.45 -8.75 7.01
N THR A 127 -14.89 -9.56 7.91
CA THR A 127 -15.46 -10.88 8.22
C THR A 127 -16.81 -10.75 8.90
N VAL A 128 -16.95 -9.81 9.85
CA VAL A 128 -18.24 -9.56 10.51
C VAL A 128 -19.27 -9.04 9.51
N ALA A 129 -18.89 -8.07 8.66
CA ALA A 129 -19.75 -7.57 7.60
C ALA A 129 -20.20 -8.70 6.65
N ALA A 130 -19.27 -9.53 6.17
CA ALA A 130 -19.57 -10.64 5.27
C ALA A 130 -20.52 -11.67 5.90
N ILE A 131 -20.35 -12.00 7.19
CA ILE A 131 -21.28 -12.91 7.89
C ILE A 131 -22.69 -12.31 7.95
N LEU A 132 -22.80 -11.03 8.31
CA LEU A 132 -24.10 -10.35 8.37
C LEU A 132 -24.75 -10.26 6.99
N GLU A 133 -23.98 -9.90 5.96
CA GLU A 133 -24.43 -9.86 4.57
C GLU A 133 -24.91 -11.22 4.08
N LEU A 134 -24.20 -12.31 4.41
CA LEU A 134 -24.62 -13.66 4.03
C LEU A 134 -25.93 -14.04 4.73
N ILE A 135 -26.05 -13.81 6.04
CA ILE A 135 -27.26 -14.16 6.78
C ILE A 135 -28.46 -13.35 6.26
N ILE A 136 -28.33 -12.03 6.21
CA ILE A 136 -29.41 -11.14 5.78
C ILE A 136 -29.74 -11.38 4.31
N GLY A 137 -28.72 -11.48 3.46
CA GLY A 137 -28.86 -11.70 2.02
C GLY A 137 -29.55 -13.02 1.70
N ILE A 138 -29.20 -14.11 2.37
CA ILE A 138 -29.87 -15.42 2.20
C ILE A 138 -31.33 -15.33 2.68
N VAL A 139 -31.59 -14.78 3.87
CA VAL A 139 -32.96 -14.69 4.42
C VAL A 139 -33.87 -13.85 3.53
N ILE A 140 -33.42 -12.66 3.11
CA ILE A 140 -34.19 -11.78 2.23
C ILE A 140 -34.31 -12.41 0.83
N GLY A 141 -33.22 -12.95 0.29
CA GLY A 141 -33.20 -13.58 -1.04
C GLY A 141 -34.16 -14.75 -1.17
N LEU A 142 -34.16 -15.67 -0.18
CA LEU A 142 -35.09 -16.79 -0.14
C LEU A 142 -36.55 -16.32 -0.02
N LYS A 143 -36.82 -15.32 0.83
CA LYS A 143 -38.17 -14.76 1.00
C LYS A 143 -38.68 -14.08 -0.26
N LYS A 144 -37.81 -13.39 -1.01
CA LYS A 144 -38.14 -12.82 -2.33
C LYS A 144 -38.50 -13.91 -3.34
N ALA A 145 -37.72 -14.99 -3.39
CA ALA A 145 -37.93 -16.08 -4.33
C ALA A 145 -39.28 -16.81 -4.15
N GLN A 146 -39.84 -16.82 -2.94
CA GLN A 146 -41.15 -17.43 -2.65
C GLN A 146 -42.33 -16.69 -3.28
N LYS A 147 -42.23 -15.37 -3.50
CA LYS A 147 -43.31 -14.54 -4.09
C LYS A 147 -42.75 -13.54 -5.11
N PRO A 148 -42.41 -14.01 -6.33
CA PRO A 148 -41.91 -13.14 -7.40
C PRO A 148 -42.88 -11.99 -7.70
N GLY A 149 -42.37 -10.77 -7.87
CA GLY A 149 -43.21 -9.60 -8.15
C GLY A 149 -44.04 -9.08 -6.97
N GLY A 150 -43.88 -9.67 -5.78
CA GLY A 150 -44.50 -9.19 -4.54
C GLY A 150 -43.95 -7.83 -4.08
N SER A 151 -44.59 -7.24 -3.06
CA SER A 151 -44.20 -5.92 -2.53
C SER A 151 -42.76 -5.88 -2.03
N LEU A 152 -42.29 -6.95 -1.39
CA LEU A 152 -40.93 -7.08 -0.88
C LEU A 152 -39.89 -7.15 -2.02
N ASP A 153 -40.22 -7.81 -3.13
CA ASP A 153 -39.34 -7.88 -4.30
C ASP A 153 -39.21 -6.52 -5.00
N LYS A 154 -40.34 -5.83 -5.21
CA LYS A 154 -40.38 -4.50 -5.82
C LYS A 154 -39.70 -3.43 -4.96
N SER A 155 -39.96 -3.41 -3.65
CA SER A 155 -39.37 -2.41 -2.75
C SER A 155 -37.86 -2.58 -2.62
N THR A 156 -37.39 -3.82 -2.43
CA THR A 156 -35.94 -4.09 -2.35
C THR A 156 -35.23 -3.76 -3.65
N THR A 157 -35.84 -4.04 -4.81
CA THR A 157 -35.26 -3.68 -6.12
C THR A 157 -35.11 -2.17 -6.26
N LEU A 158 -36.14 -1.39 -5.92
CA LEU A 158 -36.07 0.07 -5.94
C LEU A 158 -34.96 0.60 -5.02
N VAL A 159 -34.90 0.09 -3.78
CA VAL A 159 -33.86 0.46 -2.81
C VAL A 159 -32.47 0.13 -3.35
N THR A 160 -32.27 -1.07 -3.91
CA THR A 160 -30.97 -1.46 -4.49
C THR A 160 -30.59 -0.59 -5.68
N MET A 161 -31.54 -0.21 -6.54
CA MET A 161 -31.25 0.69 -7.67
C MET A 161 -30.80 2.07 -7.19
N ILE A 162 -31.39 2.59 -6.11
CA ILE A 162 -30.95 3.86 -5.52
C ILE A 162 -29.56 3.70 -4.91
N LEU A 163 -29.35 2.68 -4.08
CA LEU A 163 -28.07 2.47 -3.38
C LEU A 163 -26.90 2.21 -4.34
N TYR A 164 -27.08 1.36 -5.35
CA TYR A 164 -26.04 1.04 -6.33
C TYR A 164 -25.99 2.03 -7.50
N GLY A 165 -27.02 2.85 -7.69
CA GLY A 165 -27.04 3.90 -8.71
C GLY A 165 -26.32 5.18 -8.27
N LEU A 166 -26.06 5.35 -6.98
CA LEU A 166 -25.27 6.47 -6.46
C LEU A 166 -23.78 6.24 -6.73
N PRO A 167 -23.04 7.27 -7.20
CA PRO A 167 -21.60 7.17 -7.33
C PRO A 167 -20.95 6.97 -5.95
N THR A 168 -19.94 6.10 -5.91
CA THR A 168 -19.16 5.77 -4.71
C THR A 168 -18.01 6.75 -4.48
#